data_AF-C3MWM4-F1
#
_entry.id   AF-C3MWM4-F1
#
_cell.length_a   1.000
_cell.length_b   1.000
_cell.length_c   1.000
_cell.angle_alpha   90.00
_cell.angle_beta   90.00
_cell.angle_gamma   90.00
#
_symmetry.space_group_name_H-M   'P 1'
#
loop_
_entity.id
_entity.type
_entity.pdbx_description
1 polymer ?
#
loop_
_entity_poly.entity_id
_entity_poly.type
_entity_poly.pdbx_seq_one_letter_code
_entity_poly.pdbx_strand_id
1 'polypeptide(L)'
;MRFPSNTIEYQLYKIASFRVNYKAKFEKINYTKYNDFYYSVSEIVNSILGIKEINIGIKLENSIREFINAEQAYTVCKDNICGSPDFIKDYIPGEIKSFLKEIDPTFEKKGLLQAALYAWLYETKRASFVSAIYDIDPNDGDYAIVKRIDFYNVIATRITIKKYLHMVVA
;
A
#
# COMPACT_ATOMS: atom_id res chain seq x y z
N MET A 1 14.08 -6.89 13.91
CA MET A 1 12.84 -7.34 14.58
C MET A 1 11.95 -8.06 13.56
N ARG A 2 11.41 -9.24 13.88
CA ARG A 2 10.52 -10.01 12.97
C ARG A 2 9.12 -10.08 13.56
N PHE A 3 8.12 -9.55 12.85
CA PHE A 3 6.73 -9.65 13.26
C PHE A 3 6.12 -10.97 12.74
N PRO A 4 5.33 -11.69 13.56
CA PRO A 4 4.63 -12.89 13.11
C PRO A 4 3.61 -12.62 12.00
N SER A 5 3.33 -13.63 11.17
CA SER A 5 2.38 -13.53 10.05
C SER A 5 0.93 -13.26 10.44
N ASN A 6 0.53 -13.65 11.65
CA ASN A 6 -0.81 -13.40 12.21
C ASN A 6 -0.93 -12.05 12.95
N THR A 7 0.06 -11.16 12.78
CA THR A 7 0.06 -9.86 13.44
C THR A 7 -1.06 -8.94 12.94
N ILE A 8 -1.44 -9.11 11.67
CA ILE A 8 -2.48 -8.35 10.98
C ILE A 8 -3.42 -9.37 10.31
N GLU A 9 -4.70 -9.32 10.68
CA GLU A 9 -5.76 -10.11 10.05
C GLU A 9 -6.79 -9.16 9.43
N TYR A 10 -7.30 -9.53 8.26
CA TYR A 10 -8.29 -8.75 7.53
C TYR A 10 -9.24 -9.64 6.74
N GLN A 11 -10.39 -9.09 6.38
CA GLN A 11 -11.29 -9.62 5.36
C GLN A 11 -11.17 -8.79 4.09
N LEU A 12 -11.21 -9.46 2.93
CA LEU A 12 -11.07 -8.85 1.62
C LEU A 12 -12.34 -9.02 0.81
N TYR A 13 -12.83 -7.93 0.25
CA TYR A 13 -14.02 -7.93 -0.61
C TYR A 13 -13.69 -7.22 -1.91
N LYS A 14 -13.80 -7.93 -3.03
CA LYS A 14 -13.68 -7.31 -4.36
C LYS A 14 -14.93 -6.50 -4.64
N ILE A 15 -14.75 -5.23 -4.97
CA ILE A 15 -15.84 -4.28 -5.22
C ILE A 15 -16.09 -4.14 -6.71
N ALA A 16 -15.01 -3.95 -7.49
CA ALA A 16 -15.11 -3.74 -8.92
C ALA A 16 -13.83 -4.14 -9.64
N SER A 17 -13.96 -4.34 -10.95
CA SER A 17 -12.85 -4.56 -11.88
C SER A 17 -13.16 -3.82 -13.17
N PHE A 18 -12.26 -2.93 -13.57
CA PHE A 18 -12.42 -2.14 -14.78
C PHE A 18 -11.29 -2.45 -15.75
N ARG A 19 -11.64 -2.79 -16.99
CA ARG A 19 -10.68 -2.75 -18.10
C ARG A 19 -10.58 -1.31 -18.58
N VAL A 20 -9.35 -0.81 -18.67
CA VAL A 20 -9.06 0.58 -19.02
C VAL A 20 -7.96 0.63 -20.07
N ASN A 21 -7.82 1.78 -20.72
CA ASN A 21 -6.70 2.07 -21.61
C ASN A 21 -6.15 3.45 -21.24
N TYR A 22 -5.50 3.51 -20.08
CA TYR A 22 -5.07 4.77 -19.47
C TYR A 22 -3.55 4.88 -19.52
N LYS A 23 -3.04 5.94 -20.16
CA LYS A 23 -1.61 6.25 -20.21
C LYS A 23 -1.19 6.91 -18.89
N ALA A 24 -0.37 6.20 -18.13
CA ALA A 24 0.12 6.61 -16.81
C ALA A 24 1.63 6.87 -16.88
N LYS A 25 2.12 7.86 -16.15
CA LYS A 25 3.54 8.23 -16.16
C LYS A 25 4.29 7.49 -15.06
N PHE A 26 5.46 6.94 -15.37
CA PHE A 26 6.34 6.40 -14.35
C PHE A 26 6.94 7.51 -13.50
N GLU A 27 6.93 7.29 -12.20
CA GLU A 27 7.60 8.15 -11.23
C GLU A 27 8.74 7.41 -10.56
N LYS A 28 9.90 8.04 -10.52
CA LYS A 28 11.05 7.53 -9.78
C LYS A 28 10.83 7.81 -8.29
N ILE A 29 10.99 6.78 -7.49
CA ILE A 29 10.96 6.90 -6.03
C ILE A 29 12.36 6.69 -5.46
N ASN A 30 12.71 7.57 -4.53
CA ASN A 30 13.88 7.43 -3.69
C ASN A 30 13.39 7.38 -2.25
N TYR A 31 13.44 6.19 -1.64
CA TYR A 31 13.00 6.02 -0.26
C TYR A 31 14.07 6.59 0.66
N THR A 32 13.74 7.70 1.33
CA THR A 32 14.57 8.27 2.38
C THR A 32 13.95 7.89 3.71
N LYS A 33 14.70 7.21 4.58
CA LYS A 33 14.22 6.86 5.92
C LYS A 33 13.98 8.16 6.69
N TYR A 34 12.74 8.36 7.14
CA TYR A 34 12.30 9.67 7.65
C TYR A 34 12.72 9.92 9.11
N ASN A 35 12.92 8.87 9.91
CA ASN A 35 13.31 8.98 11.32
C ASN A 35 13.67 7.59 11.91
N ASP A 36 14.57 7.54 12.89
CA ASP A 36 14.91 6.30 13.63
C ASP A 36 13.97 6.01 14.81
N PHE A 37 13.16 6.98 15.25
CA PHE A 37 12.29 6.84 16.44
C PHE A 37 10.94 6.17 16.18
N TYR A 38 10.54 5.97 14.92
CA TYR A 38 9.24 5.42 14.55
C TYR A 38 9.41 4.23 13.63
N TYR A 39 8.54 3.23 13.77
CA TYR A 39 8.40 2.18 12.77
C TYR A 39 7.47 2.64 11.67
N SER A 40 7.89 2.51 10.41
CA SER A 40 7.00 2.76 9.28
C SER A 40 6.06 1.56 9.04
N VAL A 41 4.87 1.84 8.50
CA VAL A 41 3.95 0.81 8.01
C VAL A 41 4.65 -0.15 7.03
N SER A 42 5.50 0.38 6.14
CA SER A 42 6.27 -0.44 5.19
C SER A 42 7.26 -1.37 5.89
N GLU A 43 8.02 -0.89 6.88
CA GLU A 43 8.99 -1.71 7.64
C GLU A 43 8.30 -2.87 8.37
N ILE A 44 7.15 -2.60 9.01
CA ILE A 44 6.36 -3.63 9.70
C ILE A 44 5.91 -4.70 8.71
N VAL A 45 5.29 -4.30 7.60
CA VAL A 45 4.77 -5.25 6.60
C VAL A 45 5.90 -6.01 5.90
N ASN A 46 7.01 -5.34 5.56
CA ASN A 46 8.20 -5.99 5.00
C ASN A 46 8.74 -7.05 5.97
N SER A 47 8.80 -6.75 7.27
CA SER A 47 9.24 -7.68 8.31
C SER A 47 8.31 -8.90 8.47
N ILE A 48 7.00 -8.69 8.37
CA ILE A 48 6.00 -9.77 8.35
C ILE A 48 6.23 -10.70 7.15
N LEU A 49 6.48 -10.14 5.97
CA LEU A 49 6.61 -10.87 4.72
C LEU A 49 8.04 -11.38 4.44
N GLY A 50 9.03 -10.96 5.22
CA GLY A 50 10.45 -11.26 4.97
C GLY A 50 11.03 -10.56 3.73
N ILE A 51 10.44 -9.44 3.33
CA ILE A 51 10.88 -8.65 2.17
C ILE A 51 12.06 -7.77 2.57
N LYS A 52 13.16 -7.82 1.81
CA LYS A 52 14.26 -6.86 1.93
C LYS A 52 13.84 -5.54 1.27
N GLU A 53 14.04 -4.44 1.97
CA GLU A 53 13.69 -3.12 1.45
C GLU A 53 14.56 -2.77 0.24
N ILE A 54 13.91 -2.20 -0.79
CA ILE A 54 14.57 -1.72 -2.00
C ILE A 54 14.42 -0.20 -1.98
N ASN A 55 15.55 0.52 -1.98
CA ASN A 55 15.56 1.97 -1.76
C ASN A 55 15.19 2.78 -3.01
N ILE A 56 15.13 2.14 -4.19
CA ILE A 56 14.87 2.78 -5.47
C ILE A 56 13.85 1.96 -6.25
N GLY A 57 12.91 2.63 -6.90
CA GLY A 57 11.93 1.97 -7.76
C GLY A 57 11.27 2.93 -8.74
N ILE A 58 10.37 2.39 -9.53
CA ILE A 58 9.41 3.13 -10.34
C ILE A 58 8.00 2.79 -9.88
N LYS A 59 7.09 3.75 -10.00
CA LYS A 59 5.75 3.65 -9.45
C LYS A 59 4.75 4.39 -10.35
N LEU A 60 3.47 4.01 -10.32
CA LEU A 60 2.37 4.60 -11.12
C LEU A 60 1.26 5.20 -10.24
N GLU A 61 1.42 5.16 -8.92
CA GLU A 61 0.39 5.38 -7.91
C GLU A 61 -0.20 6.78 -8.00
N ASN A 62 0.57 7.80 -8.39
CA ASN A 62 0.06 9.16 -8.57
C ASN A 62 -0.90 9.25 -9.77
N SER A 63 -0.52 8.74 -10.95
CA SER A 63 -1.42 8.69 -12.11
C SER A 63 -2.66 7.84 -11.83
N ILE A 64 -2.51 6.71 -11.12
CA ILE A 64 -3.66 5.88 -10.74
C ILE A 64 -4.57 6.63 -9.76
N ARG A 65 -4.01 7.33 -8.77
CA ARG A 65 -4.77 8.15 -7.81
C ARG A 65 -5.59 9.23 -8.53
N GLU A 66 -4.97 9.94 -9.47
CA GLU A 66 -5.65 10.92 -10.32
C GLU A 66 -6.79 10.27 -11.11
N PHE A 67 -6.54 9.12 -11.75
CA PHE A 67 -7.55 8.38 -12.50
C PHE A 67 -8.76 7.98 -11.65
N ILE A 68 -8.55 7.53 -10.41
CA ILE A 68 -9.65 7.12 -9.51
C ILE A 68 -10.30 8.31 -8.76
N ASN A 69 -9.87 9.54 -9.07
CA ASN A 69 -10.32 10.79 -8.46
C ASN A 69 -10.29 10.71 -6.93
N ALA A 70 -9.11 10.42 -6.38
CA ALA A 70 -8.87 10.37 -4.94
C ALA A 70 -7.83 11.39 -4.50
N GLU A 71 -7.92 11.83 -3.26
CA GLU A 71 -7.02 12.83 -2.70
C GLU A 71 -5.73 12.19 -2.18
N GLN A 72 -4.63 12.94 -2.17
CA GLN A 72 -3.40 12.48 -1.52
C GLN A 72 -3.64 12.38 0.00
N ALA A 73 -3.25 11.25 0.60
CA ALA A 73 -3.36 11.10 2.04
C ALA A 73 -2.22 11.82 2.77
N TYR A 74 -2.45 12.11 4.05
CA TYR A 74 -1.44 12.66 4.94
C TYR A 74 -0.78 11.55 5.78
N THR A 75 0.38 11.85 6.36
CA THR A 75 1.04 10.95 7.31
C THR A 75 0.24 10.88 8.60
N VAL A 76 -0.06 9.67 9.07
CA VAL A 76 -0.67 9.40 10.36
C VAL A 76 0.31 8.65 11.25
N CYS A 77 0.31 8.95 12.55
CA CYS A 77 1.15 8.30 13.55
C CYS A 77 0.33 7.87 14.77
N LYS A 78 0.52 6.64 15.22
CA LYS A 78 -0.13 6.08 16.42
C LYS A 78 0.74 4.97 17.00
N ASP A 79 0.92 4.98 18.32
CA ASP A 79 1.70 3.95 19.04
C ASP A 79 3.11 3.70 18.45
N ASN A 80 3.86 4.77 18.14
CA ASN A 80 5.18 4.74 17.49
C ASN A 80 5.21 4.13 16.08
N ILE A 81 4.04 3.95 15.44
CA ILE A 81 3.91 3.54 14.05
C ILE A 81 3.48 4.75 13.23
N CYS A 82 4.17 5.02 12.13
CA CYS A 82 3.83 6.09 11.20
C CYS A 82 3.70 5.57 9.77
N GLY A 83 2.86 6.22 8.97
CA GLY A 83 2.82 5.97 7.53
C GLY A 83 1.87 6.93 6.82
N SER A 84 2.02 7.01 5.51
CA SER A 84 1.14 7.78 4.65
C SER A 84 0.57 6.81 3.61
N PRO A 85 -0.77 6.59 3.60
CA PRO A 85 -1.40 5.80 2.54
C PRO A 85 -1.22 6.49 1.18
N ASP A 86 -1.39 5.76 0.09
CA ASP A 86 -1.30 6.35 -1.24
C ASP A 86 -2.41 7.38 -1.53
N PHE A 87 -3.60 7.21 -0.95
CA PHE A 87 -4.73 8.12 -1.10
C PHE A 87 -5.73 8.08 0.05
N ILE A 88 -6.62 9.07 0.08
CA ILE A 88 -7.84 9.08 0.88
C ILE A 88 -9.05 9.39 -0.02
N LYS A 89 -10.16 8.69 0.20
CA LYS A 89 -11.42 8.93 -0.49
C LYS A 89 -12.58 8.68 0.45
N ASP A 90 -13.48 9.66 0.60
CA ASP A 90 -14.61 9.59 1.52
C ASP A 90 -14.18 9.20 2.95
N TYR A 91 -13.08 9.79 3.42
CA TYR A 91 -12.42 9.50 4.70
C TYR A 91 -11.86 8.07 4.85
N ILE A 92 -11.85 7.26 3.79
CA ILE A 92 -11.28 5.91 3.80
C ILE A 92 -9.85 6.00 3.25
N PRO A 93 -8.82 5.60 4.04
CA PRO A 93 -7.46 5.52 3.52
C PRO A 93 -7.35 4.37 2.53
N GLY A 94 -6.45 4.49 1.55
CA GLY A 94 -6.23 3.43 0.59
C GLY A 94 -4.81 3.31 0.08
N GLU A 95 -4.48 2.08 -0.29
CA GLU A 95 -3.21 1.69 -0.89
C GLU A 95 -3.39 1.35 -2.36
N ILE A 96 -2.42 1.74 -3.17
CA ILE A 96 -2.32 1.40 -4.58
C ILE A 96 -1.09 0.51 -4.76
N LYS A 97 -1.22 -0.54 -5.58
CA LYS A 97 -0.08 -1.31 -6.07
C LYS A 97 -0.24 -1.55 -7.57
N SER A 98 0.79 -1.21 -8.33
CA SER A 98 0.83 -1.43 -9.77
C SER A 98 1.70 -2.63 -10.13
N PHE A 99 1.28 -3.41 -11.13
CA PHE A 99 1.92 -4.65 -11.54
C PHE A 99 2.09 -4.73 -13.05
N LEU A 100 3.28 -5.15 -13.49
CA LEU A 100 3.58 -5.36 -14.90
C LEU A 100 2.95 -6.68 -15.37
N LYS A 101 2.04 -6.62 -16.34
CA LYS A 101 1.32 -7.73 -17.01
C LYS A 101 0.40 -8.57 -16.12
N GLU A 102 0.80 -8.90 -14.90
CA GLU A 102 0.04 -9.73 -13.97
C GLU A 102 0.31 -9.36 -12.53
N ILE A 103 -0.56 -9.79 -11.62
CA ILE A 103 -0.44 -9.50 -10.18
C ILE A 103 0.71 -10.32 -9.59
N ASP A 104 1.62 -9.65 -8.90
CA ASP A 104 2.58 -10.30 -8.01
C ASP A 104 1.91 -10.56 -6.65
N PRO A 105 1.72 -11.84 -6.23
CA PRO A 105 1.01 -12.15 -4.99
C PRO A 105 1.68 -11.61 -3.72
N THR A 106 3.01 -11.46 -3.73
CA THR A 106 3.77 -10.94 -2.59
C THR A 106 3.51 -9.45 -2.40
N PHE A 107 3.59 -8.68 -3.49
CA PHE A 107 3.35 -7.23 -3.44
C PHE A 107 1.86 -6.88 -3.31
N GLU A 108 0.96 -7.71 -3.83
CA GLU A 108 -0.47 -7.62 -3.52
C GLU A 108 -0.71 -7.80 -2.03
N LYS A 109 -0.18 -8.89 -1.44
CA LYS A 109 -0.31 -9.13 0.00
C LYS A 109 0.31 -8.02 0.83
N LYS A 110 1.44 -7.46 0.39
CA LYS A 110 2.04 -6.27 1.02
C LYS A 110 1.04 -5.10 1.04
N GLY A 111 0.48 -4.72 -0.11
CA GLY A 111 -0.50 -3.64 -0.19
C GLY A 111 -1.75 -3.87 0.67
N LEU A 112 -2.25 -5.10 0.72
CA LEU A 112 -3.38 -5.48 1.56
C LEU A 112 -3.09 -5.34 3.06
N LEU A 113 -1.92 -5.78 3.51
CA LEU A 113 -1.49 -5.63 4.91
C LEU A 113 -1.27 -4.15 5.27
N GLN A 114 -0.71 -3.36 4.35
CA GLN A 114 -0.56 -1.91 4.53
C GLN A 114 -1.93 -1.24 4.66
N ALA A 115 -2.87 -1.54 3.75
CA ALA A 115 -4.24 -1.02 3.80
C ALA A 115 -4.93 -1.36 5.14
N ALA A 116 -4.84 -2.62 5.59
CA ALA A 116 -5.39 -3.03 6.87
C ALA A 116 -4.78 -2.25 8.04
N LEU A 117 -3.47 -1.98 8.01
CA LEU A 117 -2.81 -1.19 9.04
C LEU A 117 -3.22 0.28 8.99
N TYR A 118 -3.39 0.85 7.79
CA TYR A 118 -3.91 2.22 7.64
C TYR A 118 -5.34 2.37 8.13
N ALA A 119 -6.22 1.38 7.89
CA ALA A 119 -7.57 1.38 8.47
C ALA A 119 -7.55 1.50 10.00
N TRP A 120 -6.55 0.88 10.64
CA TRP A 120 -6.36 0.96 12.10
C TRP A 120 -5.76 2.30 12.54
N LEU A 121 -4.76 2.82 11.81
CA LEU A 121 -4.15 4.12 12.11
C LEU A 121 -5.13 5.28 11.97
N TYR A 122 -6.01 5.23 10.96
CA TYR A 122 -7.05 6.22 10.69
C TYR A 122 -8.36 5.99 11.46
N GLU A 123 -8.47 4.89 12.22
CA GLU A 123 -9.67 4.52 13.00
C GLU A 123 -10.95 4.31 12.17
N THR A 124 -10.81 3.97 10.89
CA THR A 124 -11.93 3.84 9.93
C THR A 124 -12.52 2.43 9.84
N LYS A 125 -11.92 1.43 10.53
CA LYS A 125 -12.19 -0.03 10.44
C LYS A 125 -12.01 -0.66 9.06
N ARG A 126 -12.15 0.12 7.99
CA ARG A 126 -11.97 -0.27 6.58
C ARG A 126 -10.95 0.62 5.89
N ALA A 127 -10.25 0.05 4.93
CA ALA A 127 -9.41 0.74 3.96
C ALA A 127 -9.74 0.25 2.55
N SER A 128 -9.30 1.00 1.55
CA SER A 128 -9.34 0.58 0.16
C SER A 128 -8.01 -0.01 -0.27
N PHE A 129 -8.06 -1.01 -1.14
CA PHE A 129 -6.90 -1.49 -1.87
C PHE A 129 -7.21 -1.44 -3.37
N VAL A 130 -6.28 -0.87 -4.13
CA VAL A 130 -6.38 -0.73 -5.58
C VAL A 130 -5.19 -1.44 -6.21
N SER A 131 -5.46 -2.45 -7.02
CA SER A 131 -4.42 -3.07 -7.85
C SER A 131 -4.57 -2.61 -9.30
N ALA A 132 -3.48 -2.16 -9.91
CA ALA A 132 -3.45 -1.77 -11.31
C ALA A 132 -2.51 -2.68 -12.10
N ILE A 133 -2.99 -3.28 -13.19
CA ILE A 133 -2.15 -4.03 -14.14
C ILE A 133 -1.85 -3.14 -15.33
N TYR A 134 -0.58 -3.09 -15.73
CA TYR A 134 -0.13 -2.27 -16.84
C TYR A 134 0.84 -3.04 -17.76
N ASP A 135 0.94 -2.52 -18.99
CA ASP A 135 2.03 -2.80 -19.93
C ASP A 135 2.91 -1.56 -20.07
N ILE A 136 4.19 -1.72 -20.41
CA ILE A 136 5.04 -0.59 -20.78
C ILE A 136 4.53 -0.02 -22.11
N ASP A 137 4.47 1.32 -22.26
CA ASP A 137 4.13 1.94 -23.54
C ASP A 137 5.24 1.63 -24.56
N PRO A 138 4.95 0.93 -25.67
CA PRO A 138 5.98 0.55 -26.64
C PRO A 138 6.59 1.75 -27.38
N ASN A 139 5.94 2.91 -27.34
CA ASN A 139 6.40 4.11 -28.03
C ASN A 139 7.10 5.10 -27.08
N ASP A 140 7.02 4.89 -25.77
CA ASP A 140 7.45 5.87 -24.78
C ASP A 140 7.80 5.21 -23.43
N GLY A 141 9.10 4.98 -23.19
CA GLY A 141 9.59 4.26 -22.01
C GLY A 141 9.32 4.94 -20.66
N ASP A 142 8.93 6.22 -20.66
CA ASP A 142 8.57 6.95 -19.44
C ASP A 142 7.11 6.72 -19.02
N TYR A 143 6.34 5.96 -19.81
CA TYR A 143 4.93 5.71 -19.57
C TYR A 143 4.56 4.23 -19.61
N ALA A 144 3.44 3.96 -18.96
CA ALA A 144 2.75 2.68 -18.99
C ALA A 144 1.33 2.85 -19.52
N ILE A 145 0.79 1.79 -20.10
CA ILE A 145 -0.62 1.69 -20.42
C ILE A 145 -1.29 0.79 -19.40
N VAL A 146 -2.02 1.38 -18.46
CA VAL A 146 -2.83 0.64 -17.50
C VAL A 146 -3.96 -0.04 -18.25
N LYS A 147 -4.09 -1.36 -18.05
CA LYS A 147 -5.05 -2.25 -18.72
C LYS A 147 -6.21 -2.64 -17.82
N ARG A 148 -5.95 -2.77 -16.52
CA ARG A 148 -6.96 -3.18 -15.55
C ARG A 148 -6.75 -2.50 -14.21
N ILE A 149 -7.84 -2.06 -13.58
CA ILE A 149 -7.83 -1.59 -12.20
C ILE A 149 -8.88 -2.39 -11.44
N ASP A 150 -8.47 -3.06 -10.37
CA ASP A 150 -9.36 -3.76 -9.46
C ASP A 150 -9.44 -3.00 -8.13
N PHE A 151 -10.65 -2.90 -7.59
CA PHE A 151 -10.94 -2.21 -6.34
C PHE A 151 -11.39 -3.22 -5.29
N TYR A 152 -10.84 -3.08 -4.10
CA TYR A 152 -11.15 -3.93 -2.96
C TYR A 152 -11.40 -3.11 -1.70
N ASN A 153 -12.32 -3.61 -0.88
CA ASN A 153 -12.43 -3.20 0.52
C ASN A 153 -11.64 -4.17 1.39
N VAL A 154 -10.80 -3.61 2.25
CA VAL A 154 -10.04 -4.31 3.27
C VAL A 154 -10.63 -3.96 4.62
N ILE A 155 -11.18 -4.94 5.33
CA ILE A 155 -11.73 -4.74 6.68
C ILE A 155 -10.72 -5.33 7.67
N ALA A 156 -10.09 -4.47 8.47
CA ALA A 156 -9.15 -4.93 9.49
C ALA A 156 -9.93 -5.60 10.63
N THR A 157 -9.70 -6.89 10.85
CA THR A 157 -10.40 -7.67 11.89
C THR A 157 -9.58 -7.80 13.15
N ARG A 158 -8.24 -7.83 13.05
CA ARG A 158 -7.34 -7.94 14.20
C ARG A 158 -5.98 -7.33 13.91
N ILE A 159 -5.47 -6.51 14.83
CA ILE A 159 -4.11 -5.94 14.80
C ILE A 159 -3.45 -6.17 16.17
N THR A 160 -2.33 -6.87 16.21
CA THR A 160 -1.62 -7.24 17.46
C THR A 160 -0.22 -6.65 17.61
N ILE A 161 0.14 -5.69 16.75
CA ILE A 161 1.50 -5.11 16.65
C ILE A 161 2.02 -4.58 17.99
N LYS A 162 1.17 -3.95 18.83
CA LYS A 162 1.56 -3.41 20.14
C LYS A 162 2.32 -4.41 21.02
N LYS A 163 1.92 -5.69 21.00
CA LYS A 163 2.54 -6.74 21.82
C LYS A 163 4.03 -6.92 21.51
N TYR A 164 4.43 -6.62 20.28
CA TYR A 164 5.80 -6.80 19.82
C TYR A 164 6.64 -5.53 19.99
N LEU A 165 6.03 -4.34 19.89
CA LEU A 165 6.73 -3.07 20.06
C LEU A 165 7.34 -2.90 21.46
N HIS A 166 6.68 -3.42 22.51
CA HIS A 166 7.17 -3.36 23.89
C HIS A 166 8.28 -4.36 24.23
N MET A 167 8.57 -5.35 23.36
CA MET A 167 9.65 -6.33 23.60
C MET A 167 11.05 -5.81 23.24
N VAL A 168 11.17 -4.54 22.82
CA VAL A 168 12.43 -3.91 22.39
C VAL A 168 12.98 -2.92 23.43
N VAL A 169 12.23 -2.66 24.51
CA VAL A 169 12.69 -1.86 25.66
C VAL A 169 12.89 -2.81 26.85
N ALA A 170 13.96 -3.60 26.81
CA ALA A 170 14.51 -4.33 27.94
C ALA A 170 16.02 -4.49 27.74
#